data_AF-A0A9Q0DYW3-F1
#
_entry.id   AF-A0A9Q0DYW3-F1
#
_cell.length_a   1.000
_cell.length_b   1.000
_cell.length_c   1.000
_cell.angle_alpha   90.00
_cell.angle_beta   90.00
_cell.angle_gamma   90.00
#
_symmetry.space_group_name_H-M   'P 1'
#
loop_
_entity.id
_entity.type
_entity.pdbx_description
1 polymer ?
#
loop_
_entity_poly.entity_id
_entity_poly.type
_entity_poly.pdbx_seq_one_letter_code
_entity_poly.pdbx_strand_id
1 'polypeptide(L)' 'MDAGLGLRLALLAVAALWRWGGAAAAAPEVYTNTWAVRIAGGDGEADRVARKHGFINHGNVGPTTL' A
#
# COMPACT_ATOMS: atom_id res chain seq x y z
N MET A 1 49.01 11.59 -16.10
CA MET A 1 47.55 11.37 -16.02
C MET A 1 46.90 12.47 -16.84
N ASP A 2 46.16 12.10 -17.88
CA ASP A 2 45.49 13.00 -18.81
C ASP A 2 44.20 13.56 -18.17
N ALA A 3 44.05 14.89 -18.15
CA ALA A 3 42.89 15.56 -17.53
C ALA A 3 41.54 15.10 -18.10
N GLY A 4 41.53 14.59 -19.34
CA GLY A 4 40.34 14.03 -20.00
C GLY A 4 39.86 12.71 -19.38
N LEU A 5 40.75 11.87 -18.87
CA LEU A 5 40.37 10.61 -18.20
C LEU A 5 39.67 10.89 -16.87
N GLY A 6 40.17 11.85 -16.08
CA GLY A 6 39.56 12.24 -14.80
C GLY A 6 38.13 12.76 -14.96
N LEU A 7 37.88 13.62 -15.96
CA LEU A 7 36.54 14.15 -16.24
C LEU A 7 35.56 13.06 -16.69
N ARG A 8 36.00 12.13 -17.55
CA ARG A 8 35.19 11.01 -18.01
C ARG A 8 34.75 10.11 -16.86
N LEU A 9 35.67 9.79 -15.95
CA LEU A 9 35.35 8.99 -14.77
C LEU A 9 34.37 9.70 -13.83
N ALA A 10 34.51 11.01 -13.64
CA ALA A 10 33.58 11.80 -12.83
C ALA A 10 32.16 11.81 -13.44
N LEU A 11 32.04 11.98 -14.75
CA LEU A 11 30.73 11.96 -15.43
C LEU A 11 30.07 10.58 -15.37
N LEU A 12 30.85 9.49 -15.52
CA LEU A 12 30.34 8.14 -15.37
C LEU A 12 29.88 7.86 -13.93
N ALA A 13 30.61 8.34 -12.93
CA ALA A 13 30.22 8.22 -11.53
C ALA A 13 28.91 8.97 -11.25
N VAL A 14 28.77 10.20 -11.75
CA VAL A 14 27.52 10.97 -11.62
C VAL A 14 26.37 10.24 -12.31
N ALA A 15 26.55 9.76 -13.55
CA ALA A 15 25.52 9.01 -14.26
C ALA A 15 25.12 7.73 -13.53
N ALA A 16 26.07 7.02 -12.92
CA ALA A 16 25.80 5.84 -12.11
C ALA A 16 24.99 6.17 -10.85
N LEU A 17 25.34 7.26 -10.15
CA LEU A 17 24.61 7.73 -8.97
C LEU A 17 23.17 8.14 -9.31
N TRP A 18 22.96 8.82 -10.43
CA TRP A 18 21.61 9.18 -10.91
C TRP A 18 20.78 7.95 -11.27
N ARG A 19 21.38 6.96 -11.93
CA ARG A 19 20.72 5.69 -12.27
C ARG A 19 20.34 4.87 -11.03
N TRP A 20 21.16 4.94 -9.98
CA TRP A 20 20.91 4.23 -8.72
C TRP A 20 19.86 4.95 -7.85
N GLY A 21 19.96 6.27 -7.72
CA GLY A 21 19.05 7.08 -6.91
C GLY A 21 17.65 7.26 -7.50
N GLY A 22 17.45 6.94 -8.79
CA GLY A 22 16.19 7.08 -9.51
C GLY A 22 15.22 5.91 -9.39
N ALA A 23 15.55 4.85 -8.64
CA ALA A 23 14.58 3.81 -8.33
C ALA A 23 13.50 4.42 -7.41
N ALA A 24 12.36 4.79 -7.99
CA ALA A 24 11.19 5.22 -7.22
C ALA A 24 10.97 4.19 -6.11
N ALA A 25 11.07 4.62 -4.86
CA ALA A 25 10.76 3.76 -3.72
C ALA A 25 9.34 3.24 -3.96
N ALA A 26 9.21 1.93 -4.20
CA ALA A 26 7.90 1.32 -4.36
C ALA A 26 7.10 1.65 -3.09
N ALA A 27 5.85 2.08 -3.27
CA ALA A 27 4.98 2.28 -2.13
C ALA A 27 4.96 0.99 -1.29
N PRO A 28 5.02 1.08 0.04
CA PRO A 28 4.99 -0.11 0.87
C PRO A 28 3.70 -0.89 0.62
N GLU A 29 3.80 -2.21 0.52
CA GLU A 29 2.63 -3.07 0.47
C GLU A 29 1.93 -3.06 1.83
N VAL A 30 0.66 -2.65 1.86
CA VAL A 30 -0.11 -2.53 3.10
C VAL A 30 -1.03 -3.74 3.23
N TYR A 31 -0.76 -4.58 4.23
CA TYR A 31 -1.66 -5.66 4.63
C TYR A 31 -2.55 -5.23 5.79
N THR A 32 -3.86 -5.35 5.61
CA THR A 32 -4.86 -5.14 6.68
C THR A 32 -5.56 -6.46 6.96
N ASN A 33 -5.65 -6.83 8.24
CA ASN A 33 -6.45 -7.98 8.65
C ASN A 33 -7.93 -7.60 8.65
N THR A 34 -8.71 -8.23 7.77
CA THR A 34 -10.17 -8.11 7.74
C THR A 34 -10.80 -9.39 8.29
N TRP A 35 -11.87 -9.25 9.05
CA TRP A 35 -12.62 -10.34 9.67
C TRP A 35 -14.12 -10.21 9.36
N ALA A 36 -14.85 -11.33 9.44
CA ALA A 36 -16.28 -11.38 9.25
C ALA A 36 -16.99 -11.83 10.55
N VAL A 37 -18.13 -11.22 10.86
CA VAL A 37 -19.03 -11.63 11.95
C VAL A 37 -20.45 -11.73 11.46
N ARG A 38 -21.22 -12.60 12.10
CA ARG A 38 -22.67 -12.66 11.91
C ARG A 38 -23.35 -11.61 12.78
N ILE A 39 -24.07 -10.69 12.14
CA ILE A 39 -24.94 -9.72 12.80
C ILE A 39 -26.38 -10.08 12.45
N ALA A 40 -27.24 -10.23 13.45
CA ALA A 40 -28.67 -10.36 13.24
C ALA A 40 -29.28 -8.97 12.93
N GLY A 41 -30.32 -8.93 12.09
CA GLY A 41 -31.01 -7.68 11.74
C GLY A 41 -30.61 -7.04 10.41
N GLY A 42 -29.78 -7.72 9.60
CA GLY A 42 -29.46 -7.32 8.24
C GLY A 42 -28.44 -6.18 8.15
N ASP A 43 -28.29 -5.62 6.93
CA ASP A 43 -27.22 -4.69 6.59
C ASP A 43 -27.26 -3.40 7.43
N GLY A 44 -28.46 -2.88 7.73
CA GLY A 44 -28.62 -1.68 8.55
C GLY A 44 -28.11 -1.86 9.98
N GLU A 45 -28.31 -3.04 10.57
CA GLU A 45 -27.77 -3.36 11.90
C GLU A 45 -26.27 -3.60 11.87
N ALA A 46 -25.76 -4.25 10.81
CA ALA A 46 -24.31 -4.40 10.61
C ALA A 46 -23.62 -3.04 10.51
N ASP A 47 -24.19 -2.11 9.76
CA ASP A 47 -23.72 -0.73 9.62
C ASP A 47 -23.76 0.04 10.95
N ARG A 48 -24.86 -0.11 11.71
CA ARG A 48 -25.03 0.54 13.02
C ARG A 48 -23.97 0.06 14.01
N VAL A 49 -23.73 -1.25 14.07
CA VAL A 49 -22.72 -1.86 14.96
C VAL A 49 -21.32 -1.43 14.55
N ALA A 50 -20.98 -1.47 13.25
CA ALA A 50 -19.68 -1.05 12.76
C ALA A 50 -19.38 0.41 13.14
N ARG A 51 -20.31 1.34 12.82
CA ARG A 51 -20.16 2.77 13.18
C ARG A 51 -20.06 2.99 14.69
N LYS A 52 -20.87 2.29 15.48
CA LYS A 52 -20.85 2.41 16.95
C LYS A 52 -19.47 2.09 17.54
N HIS A 53 -18.73 1.18 16.91
CA HIS A 53 -17.44 0.70 17.41
C HIS A 53 -16.24 1.23 16.60
N GLY A 54 -16.44 2.16 15.66
CA GLY A 54 -15.37 2.73 14.85
C GLY A 54 -14.82 1.80 13.77
N PHE A 55 -15.58 0.78 13.38
CA PHE A 55 -15.24 -0.12 12.28
C PHE A 55 -15.91 0.31 10.97
N ILE A 56 -15.31 -0.08 9.84
CA ILE A 56 -15.89 0.05 8.51
C ILE A 56 -16.60 -1.26 8.17
N ASN A 57 -17.89 -1.21 7.88
CA ASN A 57 -18.60 -2.36 7.33
C ASN A 57 -18.27 -2.49 5.84
N HIS A 58 -17.67 -3.62 5.45
CA HIS A 58 -17.35 -3.93 4.05
C HIS A 58 -18.48 -4.68 3.31
N GLY A 59 -19.61 -4.89 3.96
CA GLY A 59 -20.77 -5.60 3.42
C GLY A 59 -20.80 -7.07 3.79
N ASN A 60 -21.84 -7.75 3.33
CA ASN A 60 -22.03 -9.18 3.58
C ASN A 60 -21.07 -10.01 2.69
N VAL A 61 -20.39 -10.97 3.31
CA VAL A 61 -19.48 -11.91 2.63
C VAL A 61 -20.11 -13.28 2.35
N GLY A 62 -21.37 -13.49 2.73
CA GLY A 62 -22.09 -14.75 2.56
C GLY A 62 -23.56 -14.55 2.14
N PRO A 63 -24.31 -15.64 1.93
CA PRO A 63 -25.73 -15.56 1.57
C PRO A 63 -26.53 -14.89 2.69
N THR A 64 -27.45 -14.01 2.30
CA THR A 64 -28.34 -13.27 3.23
C THR A 64 -29.44 -14.16 3.82
N THR A 65 -29.64 -15.35 3.28
CA THR A 65 -30.66 -16.32 3.72
C THR A 65 -29.98 -17.49 4.43
N LEU A 66 -30.34 -17.72 5.70
CA LEU A 66 -30.14 -19.00 6.38
C LEU A 66 -31.39 -19.86 6.19
#